data_AF-A0A9R1H9F0-F1
#
_entry.id   AF-A0A9R1H9F0-F1
#
_cell.length_a   1.000
_cell.length_b   1.000
_cell.length_c   1.000
_cell.angle_alpha   90.00
_cell.angle_beta   90.00
_cell.angle_gamma   90.00
#
_symmetry.space_group_name_H-M   'P 1'
#
loop_
_entity.id
_entity.type
_entity.pdbx_description
1 polymer ?
#
loop_
_entity_poly.entity_id
_entity_poly.type
_entity_poly.pdbx_seq_one_letter_code
_entity_poly.pdbx_strand_id
1 'polypeptide(L)'
;MWACRSFLRRPNPLSIPRTLRPAIHRQDANQRTTVHGKNHLTASPRRHVSDAANRDPHHPAAATTTTRRHLYVVLDDHKHEYGIYKLDVGGDLDGDHDVGSDPDSARRLPDPAVIRVEVPTAIEDLAARFAALGSCIITTGSSPNTYGLREEHYGVTLVYDTDTAALSVACNVPKGLRDGFREAVAAGGRLYAFEDVTELHDERGWEIEPLRPCPGGMHCMTTDRGRDADESRWCWLPFSGSSRCFWSADPESPPFFPEAMVAHAEAGRAIFVSASAFHNDVRTFSYDTARDDWTRCGGWALPFVGRAGYDAELDAWVGLHRKGYDTDGHLCVCRVPVPTSDLDRTPQPQWKIGGEKVILEHPDWRHVDAKLVHMAERGQHCLVERLRREGTDEKESLPDGDECLLVVTTFQVKYGDDGELVTSADRRYARTYKVSRYRDDFEVAAFWI
;
A
#
# COMPACT_ATOMS: atom_id res chain seq x y z
N MET A 1 66.52 -26.03 -1.88
CA MET A 1 67.07 -27.34 -2.29
C MET A 1 65.93 -28.34 -2.13
N TRP A 2 65.35 -29.04 -3.11
CA TRP A 2 65.56 -29.37 -4.53
C TRP A 2 64.14 -29.84 -4.99
N ALA A 3 63.45 -29.31 -6.03
CA ALA A 3 63.52 -29.65 -7.47
C ALA A 3 63.79 -31.15 -7.76
N CYS A 4 63.17 -31.92 -8.65
CA CYS A 4 62.47 -31.69 -9.93
C CYS A 4 62.01 -33.10 -10.45
N ARG A 5 60.86 -33.37 -11.11
CA ARG A 5 60.60 -33.47 -12.59
C ARG A 5 59.28 -34.27 -12.78
N SER A 6 58.19 -33.75 -13.34
CA SER A 6 57.81 -33.59 -14.77
C SER A 6 57.63 -34.88 -15.59
N PHE A 7 56.40 -35.16 -16.05
CA PHE A 7 56.14 -35.65 -17.42
C PHE A 7 54.81 -35.11 -17.97
N LEU A 8 54.90 -34.64 -19.21
CA LEU A 8 53.90 -33.98 -20.05
C LEU A 8 52.93 -34.97 -20.69
N ARG A 9 51.68 -34.55 -20.92
CA ARG A 9 50.95 -34.77 -22.19
C ARG A 9 49.73 -33.85 -22.29
N ARG A 10 49.76 -32.94 -23.28
CA ARG A 10 48.56 -32.30 -23.87
C ARG A 10 47.96 -33.26 -24.92
N PRO A 11 46.67 -33.10 -25.27
CA PRO A 11 46.41 -32.51 -26.59
C PRO A 11 45.21 -31.53 -26.67
N ASN A 12 45.46 -30.49 -27.47
CA ASN A 12 44.65 -29.63 -28.34
C ASN A 12 43.22 -29.14 -27.99
N PRO A 13 42.96 -27.82 -28.16
CA PRO A 13 41.64 -27.21 -28.17
C PRO A 13 41.01 -27.25 -29.57
N LEU A 14 39.69 -27.48 -29.66
CA LEU A 14 38.91 -27.31 -30.88
C LEU A 14 38.44 -25.85 -31.01
N SER A 15 38.84 -25.24 -32.11
CA SER A 15 38.52 -23.89 -32.58
C SER A 15 37.06 -23.81 -33.05
N ILE A 16 36.30 -22.83 -32.54
CA ILE A 16 35.00 -22.43 -33.10
C ILE A 16 35.20 -21.14 -33.92
N PRO A 17 34.86 -21.10 -35.21
CA PRO A 17 35.08 -19.94 -36.07
C PRO A 17 34.02 -18.84 -35.86
N ARG A 18 34.51 -17.60 -35.78
CA ARG A 18 33.75 -16.37 -36.03
C ARG A 18 33.29 -16.36 -37.49
N THR A 19 32.00 -16.15 -37.72
CA THR A 19 31.38 -15.17 -38.64
C THR A 19 29.98 -15.64 -39.03
N LEU A 20 28.97 -14.79 -38.81
CA LEU A 20 27.91 -14.43 -39.77
C LEU A 20 26.91 -13.48 -39.09
N ARG A 21 26.98 -12.20 -39.49
CA ARG A 21 25.88 -11.24 -39.36
C ARG A 21 24.80 -11.60 -40.40
N PRO A 22 23.52 -11.45 -40.07
CA PRO A 22 22.51 -11.01 -41.03
C PRO A 22 22.07 -9.58 -40.65
N ALA A 23 22.35 -8.58 -41.48
CA ALA A 23 21.49 -8.14 -42.57
C ALA A 23 20.28 -7.34 -42.06
N ILE A 24 20.51 -6.03 -41.96
CA ILE A 24 19.50 -4.97 -41.87
C ILE A 24 18.61 -5.09 -43.10
N HIS A 25 17.33 -5.43 -42.92
CA HIS A 25 16.32 -5.24 -43.95
C HIS A 25 15.54 -3.96 -43.66
N ARG A 26 15.95 -2.88 -44.33
CA ARG A 26 15.06 -1.77 -44.67
C ARG A 26 14.08 -2.30 -45.71
N GLN A 27 12.79 -2.10 -45.47
CA GLN A 27 11.81 -2.04 -46.53
C GLN A 27 11.00 -0.77 -46.34
N ASP A 28 11.32 0.21 -47.18
CA ASP A 28 10.43 1.28 -47.56
C ASP A 28 9.23 0.68 -48.29
N ALA A 29 8.02 1.03 -47.85
CA ALA A 29 6.84 1.02 -48.70
C ALA A 29 6.05 2.31 -48.44
N ASN A 30 6.39 3.31 -49.24
CA ASN A 30 5.54 4.44 -49.57
C ASN A 30 4.19 3.93 -50.09
N GLN A 31 3.07 4.40 -49.55
CA GLN A 31 1.99 4.92 -50.38
C GLN A 31 1.11 5.91 -49.60
N ARG A 32 1.08 7.12 -50.16
CA ARG A 32 0.26 8.27 -49.80
C ARG A 32 -1.22 7.98 -50.02
N THR A 33 -2.07 8.55 -49.17
CA THR A 33 -3.13 9.46 -49.64
C THR A 33 -3.54 10.44 -48.55
N THR A 34 -3.20 11.69 -48.81
CA THR A 34 -3.72 12.93 -48.22
C THR A 34 -5.19 13.12 -48.55
N VAL A 35 -5.99 13.61 -47.61
CA VAL A 35 -6.96 14.69 -47.87
C VAL A 35 -6.98 15.64 -46.67
N HIS A 36 -6.45 16.84 -46.91
CA HIS A 36 -6.68 18.05 -46.13
C HIS A 36 -8.11 18.52 -46.34
N GLY A 37 -8.76 18.96 -45.26
CA GLY A 37 -10.00 19.73 -45.30
C GLY A 37 -10.06 20.69 -44.12
N LYS A 38 -9.38 21.83 -44.23
CA LYS A 38 -9.65 23.03 -43.41
C LYS A 38 -11.06 23.52 -43.73
N ASN A 39 -11.82 23.94 -42.72
CA ASN A 39 -12.68 25.12 -42.79
C ASN A 39 -12.97 25.65 -41.37
N HIS A 40 -12.49 26.86 -41.11
CA HIS A 40 -13.01 27.76 -40.08
C HIS A 40 -14.40 28.25 -40.51
N LEU A 41 -15.31 28.48 -39.54
CA LEU A 41 -15.90 29.79 -39.20
C LEU A 41 -17.18 29.62 -38.37
N THR A 42 -17.13 30.16 -37.16
CA THR A 42 -18.14 30.98 -36.44
C THR A 42 -19.61 30.94 -36.89
N ALA A 43 -20.53 30.59 -35.98
CA ALA A 43 -21.60 31.49 -35.48
C ALA A 43 -22.66 30.71 -34.65
N SER A 44 -22.80 31.09 -33.38
CA SER A 44 -24.09 31.11 -32.66
C SER A 44 -24.60 32.57 -32.71
N PRO A 45 -25.86 32.92 -32.34
CA PRO A 45 -26.94 32.11 -31.77
C PRO A 45 -28.31 32.36 -32.43
N ARG A 46 -29.31 31.51 -32.19
CA ARG A 46 -30.70 31.96 -31.97
C ARG A 46 -31.58 30.87 -31.37
N ARG A 47 -32.26 31.29 -30.29
CA ARG A 47 -33.34 30.59 -29.59
C ARG A 47 -34.51 30.35 -30.54
N HIS A 48 -35.06 29.15 -30.53
CA HIS A 48 -36.48 28.94 -30.80
C HIS A 48 -37.05 27.98 -29.75
N VAL A 49 -38.10 28.46 -29.08
CA VAL A 49 -39.01 27.71 -28.23
C VAL A 49 -40.11 27.18 -29.15
N SER A 50 -40.39 25.88 -29.10
CA SER A 50 -41.74 25.31 -29.23
C SER A 50 -41.71 23.78 -29.10
N ASP A 51 -42.46 23.30 -28.11
CA ASP A 51 -43.36 22.16 -28.14
C ASP A 51 -42.83 20.72 -28.28
N ALA A 52 -42.88 20.06 -27.12
CA ALA A 52 -43.69 18.87 -26.83
C ALA A 52 -43.81 17.74 -27.88
N ALA A 53 -43.56 16.54 -27.33
CA ALA A 53 -43.98 15.22 -27.81
C ALA A 53 -43.14 14.57 -28.92
N ASN A 54 -42.09 13.85 -28.51
CA ASN A 54 -41.99 12.44 -28.87
C ASN A 54 -41.11 11.68 -27.87
N ARG A 55 -41.72 10.72 -27.16
CA ARG A 55 -41.02 9.76 -26.31
C ARG A 55 -40.65 8.56 -27.19
N ASP A 56 -39.36 8.38 -27.43
CA ASP A 56 -38.82 7.11 -27.94
C ASP A 56 -38.38 6.26 -26.74
N PRO A 57 -38.98 5.08 -26.48
CA PRO A 57 -38.69 4.30 -25.29
C PRO A 57 -37.74 3.14 -25.57
N HIS A 58 -36.62 3.31 -26.26
CA HIS A 58 -35.62 2.23 -26.39
C HIS A 58 -34.19 2.76 -26.48
N HIS A 59 -33.67 3.25 -25.35
CA HIS A 59 -32.23 3.26 -25.11
C HIS A 59 -32.01 2.56 -23.75
N PRO A 60 -31.33 1.41 -23.67
CA PRO A 60 -30.93 0.89 -22.38
C PRO A 60 -30.00 1.95 -21.77
N ALA A 61 -30.47 2.58 -20.69
CA ALA A 61 -29.59 3.33 -19.81
C ALA A 61 -28.42 2.40 -19.52
N ALA A 62 -27.20 2.85 -19.79
CA ALA A 62 -26.01 2.13 -19.36
C ALA A 62 -26.17 1.92 -17.86
N ALA A 63 -26.47 0.69 -17.46
CA ALA A 63 -26.39 0.30 -16.08
C ALA A 63 -24.94 0.56 -15.71
N THR A 64 -24.70 1.64 -14.96
CA THR A 64 -23.48 1.76 -14.18
C THR A 64 -23.50 0.57 -13.25
N THR A 65 -22.86 -0.52 -13.68
CA THR A 65 -22.49 -1.62 -12.81
C THR A 65 -21.60 -1.00 -11.75
N THR A 66 -22.20 -0.63 -10.63
CA THR A 66 -21.47 -0.38 -9.39
C THR A 66 -20.76 -1.68 -9.09
N THR A 67 -19.47 -1.75 -9.38
CA THR A 67 -18.62 -2.84 -8.93
C THR A 67 -18.73 -2.88 -7.41
N ARG A 68 -19.25 -3.99 -6.89
CA ARG A 68 -19.39 -4.16 -5.44
C ARG A 68 -17.98 -4.27 -4.87
N ARG A 69 -17.65 -3.37 -3.95
CA ARG A 69 -16.37 -3.39 -3.23
C ARG A 69 -16.41 -4.48 -2.17
N HIS A 70 -15.24 -4.99 -1.82
CA HIS A 70 -15.07 -6.07 -0.85
C HIS A 70 -13.87 -5.81 0.05
N LEU A 71 -13.87 -6.42 1.23
CA LEU A 71 -12.72 -6.40 2.11
C LEU A 71 -11.74 -7.47 1.66
N TYR A 72 -10.54 -7.06 1.27
CA TYR A 72 -9.41 -7.94 1.02
C TYR A 72 -8.47 -7.90 2.21
N VAL A 73 -8.12 -9.07 2.74
CA VAL A 73 -7.18 -9.23 3.86
C VAL A 73 -6.00 -10.09 3.42
N VAL A 74 -4.79 -9.67 3.75
CA VAL A 74 -3.55 -10.42 3.50
C VAL A 74 -3.02 -10.97 4.81
N LEU A 75 -2.76 -12.28 4.85
CA LEU A 75 -2.32 -13.02 6.02
C LEU A 75 -1.05 -13.82 5.71
N ASP A 76 -0.20 -14.01 6.70
CA ASP A 76 0.96 -14.90 6.70
C ASP A 76 0.56 -16.32 7.16
N ASP A 77 -0.58 -16.81 6.69
CA ASP A 77 -1.23 -18.04 7.18
C ASP A 77 -0.71 -19.33 6.53
N HIS A 78 0.36 -19.21 5.75
CA HIS A 78 1.08 -20.31 5.14
C HIS A 78 2.59 -20.18 5.38
N LYS A 79 3.26 -21.31 5.55
CA LYS A 79 4.71 -21.33 5.75
C LYS A 79 5.42 -20.79 4.49
N HIS A 80 6.04 -19.62 4.59
CA HIS A 80 6.74 -18.89 3.51
C HIS A 80 5.84 -18.24 2.45
N GLU A 81 4.51 -18.24 2.61
CA GLU A 81 3.57 -17.66 1.65
C GLU A 81 2.57 -16.74 2.34
N TYR A 82 2.00 -15.80 1.58
CA TYR A 82 0.94 -14.93 2.04
C TYR A 82 -0.37 -15.23 1.30
N GLY A 83 -1.46 -15.46 2.05
CA GLY A 83 -2.80 -15.65 1.52
C GLY A 83 -3.55 -14.33 1.39
N ILE A 84 -4.13 -14.04 0.22
CA ILE A 84 -5.05 -12.92 0.01
C ILE A 84 -6.49 -13.45 0.00
N TYR A 85 -7.29 -12.99 0.96
CA TYR A 85 -8.67 -13.41 1.17
C TYR A 85 -9.65 -12.30 0.85
N LYS A 86 -10.73 -12.66 0.15
CA LYS A 86 -11.89 -11.78 -0.08
C LYS A 86 -12.97 -12.12 0.94
N LEU A 87 -13.24 -11.21 1.86
CA LEU A 87 -14.25 -11.36 2.90
C LEU A 87 -15.49 -10.55 2.54
N ASP A 88 -16.66 -11.18 2.63
CA ASP A 88 -17.94 -10.49 2.40
C ASP A 88 -18.41 -9.83 3.68
N VAL A 89 -18.24 -8.52 3.82
CA VAL A 89 -18.55 -7.79 5.06
C VAL A 89 -19.84 -6.96 4.93
N GLY A 90 -20.32 -6.74 3.72
CA GLY A 90 -21.54 -5.98 3.45
C GLY A 90 -22.70 -6.88 3.07
N GLY A 91 -23.72 -6.98 3.91
CA GLY A 91 -24.98 -7.66 3.59
C GLY A 91 -25.93 -7.56 4.77
N ASP A 92 -27.23 -7.47 4.50
CA ASP A 92 -28.29 -7.59 5.51
C ASP A 92 -28.09 -8.92 6.27
N LEU A 93 -27.42 -8.85 7.40
CA LEU A 93 -27.26 -9.98 8.30
C LEU A 93 -28.48 -9.97 9.22
N ASP A 94 -29.50 -10.73 8.82
CA ASP A 94 -30.47 -11.28 9.75
C ASP A 94 -29.71 -12.24 10.69
N GLY A 95 -29.20 -11.68 11.78
CA GLY A 95 -28.41 -12.42 12.74
C GLY A 95 -27.73 -11.47 13.70
N ASP A 96 -28.38 -11.30 14.85
CA ASP A 96 -27.84 -10.71 16.07
C ASP A 96 -26.63 -11.54 16.52
N HIS A 97 -25.48 -11.33 15.87
CA HIS A 97 -24.22 -11.91 16.30
C HIS A 97 -23.51 -10.85 17.12
N ASP A 98 -23.78 -10.96 18.41
CA ASP A 98 -23.21 -10.13 19.46
C ASP A 98 -21.69 -10.03 19.27
N VAL A 99 -21.21 -8.80 19.38
CA VAL A 99 -19.79 -8.47 19.45
C VAL A 99 -19.24 -9.19 20.68
N GLY A 100 -18.42 -10.23 20.46
CA GLY A 100 -17.98 -11.13 21.54
C GLY A 100 -18.53 -12.55 21.47
N SER A 101 -19.03 -12.98 20.30
CA SER A 101 -19.31 -14.40 20.03
C SER A 101 -18.16 -15.30 20.52
N ASP A 102 -18.52 -16.36 21.24
CA ASP A 102 -17.61 -17.38 21.80
C ASP A 102 -16.49 -17.72 20.80
N PRO A 103 -15.20 -17.61 21.17
CA PRO A 103 -14.07 -17.99 20.31
C PRO A 103 -14.22 -19.40 19.69
N ASP A 104 -14.91 -20.31 20.38
CA ASP A 104 -15.18 -21.66 19.88
C ASP A 104 -16.18 -21.69 18.72
N SER A 105 -16.93 -20.61 18.51
CA SER A 105 -17.84 -20.40 17.36
C SER A 105 -17.15 -19.76 16.14
N ALA A 106 -15.84 -19.50 16.22
CA ALA A 106 -15.08 -18.88 15.14
C ALA A 106 -15.16 -19.70 13.84
N ARG A 107 -15.37 -18.98 12.73
CA ARG A 107 -15.51 -19.56 11.39
C ARG A 107 -14.13 -19.93 10.83
N ARG A 108 -14.10 -20.74 9.76
CA ARG A 108 -12.89 -20.88 8.93
C ARG A 108 -12.85 -19.77 7.89
N LEU A 109 -11.64 -19.38 7.47
CA LEU A 109 -11.48 -18.50 6.31
C LEU A 109 -12.10 -19.14 5.05
N PRO A 110 -12.54 -18.33 4.08
CA PRO A 110 -12.94 -18.84 2.76
C PRO A 110 -11.80 -19.63 2.11
N ASP A 111 -12.06 -20.88 1.73
CA ASP A 111 -11.08 -21.76 1.08
C ASP A 111 -11.48 -22.00 -0.38
N PRO A 112 -10.56 -21.81 -1.36
CA PRO A 112 -9.20 -21.31 -1.21
C PRO A 112 -9.11 -19.79 -1.07
N ALA A 113 -7.95 -19.32 -0.57
CA ALA A 113 -7.52 -17.94 -0.74
C ALA A 113 -7.66 -17.53 -2.22
N VAL A 114 -7.98 -16.26 -2.47
CA VAL A 114 -8.13 -15.73 -3.84
C VAL A 114 -6.82 -15.89 -4.60
N ILE A 115 -5.70 -15.65 -3.92
CA ILE A 115 -4.36 -15.92 -4.42
C ILE A 115 -3.43 -16.19 -3.22
N ARG A 116 -2.48 -17.09 -3.41
CA ARG A 116 -1.33 -17.27 -2.52
C ARG A 116 -0.09 -16.76 -3.21
N VAL A 117 0.72 -16.01 -2.47
CA VAL A 117 1.89 -15.34 -3.00
C VAL A 117 3.09 -15.70 -2.16
N GLU A 118 4.05 -16.39 -2.77
CA GLU A 118 5.40 -16.51 -2.23
C GLU A 118 6.14 -15.22 -2.57
N VAL A 119 6.51 -14.45 -1.54
CA VAL A 119 7.30 -13.24 -1.71
C VAL A 119 8.73 -13.60 -1.32
N PRO A 120 9.68 -13.66 -2.27
CA PRO A 120 11.06 -13.95 -1.94
C PRO A 120 11.61 -12.79 -1.11
N THR A 121 12.32 -13.12 -0.03
CA THR A 121 13.02 -12.14 0.81
C THR A 121 14.46 -12.60 0.96
N ALA A 122 15.41 -11.73 0.63
CA ALA A 122 16.84 -12.02 0.84
C ALA A 122 17.23 -11.94 2.33
N ILE A 123 16.43 -11.22 3.11
CA ILE A 123 16.56 -11.10 4.56
C ILE A 123 15.56 -12.08 5.19
N GLU A 124 16.07 -13.12 5.86
CA GLU A 124 15.25 -14.22 6.40
C GLU A 124 14.13 -13.72 7.35
N ASP A 125 14.44 -12.69 8.13
CA ASP A 125 13.56 -12.11 9.16
C ASP A 125 12.83 -10.83 8.72
N LEU A 126 12.70 -10.57 7.41
CA LEU A 126 11.90 -9.43 6.94
C LEU A 126 10.60 -9.88 6.26
N ALA A 127 9.47 -9.57 6.88
CA ALA A 127 8.15 -9.82 6.32
C ALA A 127 7.83 -8.89 5.15
N ALA A 128 7.09 -9.42 4.19
CA ALA A 128 6.60 -8.63 3.07
C ALA A 128 5.54 -7.62 3.54
N ARG A 129 5.60 -6.40 3.01
CA ARG A 129 4.54 -5.39 3.20
C ARG A 129 3.66 -5.31 1.96
N PHE A 130 2.39 -4.99 2.18
CA PHE A 130 1.38 -4.89 1.13
C PHE A 130 0.77 -3.50 1.12
N ALA A 131 0.46 -3.01 -0.07
CA ALA A 131 -0.21 -1.74 -0.30
C ALA A 131 -1.30 -1.90 -1.36
N ALA A 132 -2.19 -0.92 -1.46
CA ALA A 132 -3.23 -0.92 -2.48
C ALA A 132 -3.20 0.37 -3.31
N LEU A 133 -3.45 0.24 -4.62
CA LEU A 133 -3.64 1.35 -5.56
C LEU A 133 -4.80 1.01 -6.49
N GLY A 134 -5.95 1.65 -6.28
CA GLY A 134 -7.17 1.30 -7.04
C GLY A 134 -7.58 -0.15 -6.76
N SER A 135 -7.72 -0.95 -7.82
CA SER A 135 -8.03 -2.39 -7.74
C SER A 135 -6.79 -3.27 -7.47
N CYS A 136 -5.60 -2.69 -7.40
CA CYS A 136 -4.36 -3.46 -7.33
C CYS A 136 -3.85 -3.59 -5.89
N ILE A 137 -3.58 -4.83 -5.45
CA ILE A 137 -2.78 -5.12 -4.26
C ILE A 137 -1.32 -5.34 -4.71
N ILE A 138 -0.39 -4.62 -4.08
CA ILE A 138 0.99 -4.49 -4.51
C ILE A 138 1.93 -4.87 -3.37
N THR A 139 2.97 -5.63 -3.68
CA THR A 139 4.09 -5.91 -2.76
C THR A 139 5.42 -5.92 -3.52
N THR A 140 6.52 -5.74 -2.79
CA THR A 140 7.88 -5.93 -3.31
C THR A 140 8.63 -6.96 -2.47
N GLY A 141 9.57 -7.67 -3.09
CA GLY A 141 10.44 -8.63 -2.43
C GLY A 141 11.79 -8.74 -3.13
N SER A 142 12.75 -9.41 -2.51
CA SER A 142 14.10 -9.61 -3.02
C SER A 142 14.42 -11.08 -3.22
N SER A 143 15.03 -11.40 -4.36
CA SER A 143 15.66 -12.71 -4.58
C SER A 143 17.16 -12.59 -4.39
N PRO A 144 17.79 -13.46 -3.57
CA PRO A 144 19.25 -13.52 -3.49
C PRO A 144 19.82 -13.99 -4.84
N ASN A 145 20.83 -13.30 -5.34
CA ASN A 145 21.59 -13.75 -6.49
C ASN A 145 22.73 -14.66 -6.01
N THR A 146 22.56 -15.97 -6.14
CA THR A 146 23.56 -16.97 -5.71
C THR A 146 24.69 -17.19 -6.72
N TYR A 147 24.73 -16.45 -7.84
CA TYR A 147 25.64 -16.72 -8.96
C TYR A 147 26.71 -15.63 -9.21
N GLY A 148 26.86 -14.62 -8.34
CA GLY A 148 27.81 -13.51 -8.51
C GLY A 148 28.88 -13.42 -7.41
N LEU A 149 30.04 -12.82 -7.73
CA LEU A 149 31.09 -12.44 -6.76
C LEU A 149 30.72 -11.22 -5.89
N ARG A 150 29.51 -10.69 -6.08
CA ARG A 150 28.88 -9.61 -5.30
C ARG A 150 27.45 -10.05 -5.01
N GLU A 151 27.02 -9.94 -3.76
CA GLU A 151 25.63 -10.15 -3.34
C GLU A 151 24.76 -9.02 -3.90
N GLU A 152 24.41 -9.07 -5.18
CA GLU A 152 23.44 -8.14 -5.76
C GLU A 152 22.05 -8.76 -5.72
N HIS A 153 21.19 -8.30 -4.81
CA HIS A 153 19.79 -8.73 -4.76
C HIS A 153 19.01 -8.17 -5.96
N TYR A 154 18.22 -9.02 -6.63
CA TYR A 154 17.23 -8.57 -7.61
C TYR A 154 15.89 -8.38 -6.90
N GLY A 155 15.29 -7.20 -7.04
CA GLY A 155 13.94 -6.96 -6.53
C GLY A 155 12.88 -7.46 -7.49
N VAL A 156 11.73 -7.85 -6.95
CA VAL A 156 10.51 -8.17 -7.68
C VAL A 156 9.35 -7.32 -7.16
N THR A 157 8.50 -6.79 -8.04
CA THR A 157 7.19 -6.24 -7.69
C THR A 157 6.12 -7.22 -8.15
N LEU A 158 5.19 -7.52 -7.27
CA LEU A 158 4.01 -8.32 -7.55
C LEU A 158 2.78 -7.41 -7.47
N VAL A 159 1.92 -7.49 -8.47
CA VAL A 159 0.69 -6.69 -8.56
C VAL A 159 -0.46 -7.62 -8.87
N TYR A 160 -1.36 -7.78 -7.90
CA TYR A 160 -2.60 -8.53 -8.07
C TYR A 160 -3.77 -7.56 -8.30
N ASP A 161 -4.35 -7.57 -9.49
CA ASP A 161 -5.52 -6.77 -9.84
C ASP A 161 -6.80 -7.53 -9.48
N THR A 162 -7.57 -7.02 -8.51
CA THR A 162 -8.79 -7.66 -8.01
C THR A 162 -9.94 -7.64 -9.01
N ASP A 163 -9.94 -6.71 -9.96
CA ASP A 163 -11.00 -6.59 -10.97
C ASP A 163 -10.84 -7.65 -12.07
N THR A 164 -9.60 -7.91 -12.48
CA THR A 164 -9.31 -8.87 -13.55
C THR A 164 -8.77 -10.21 -13.06
N ALA A 165 -8.54 -10.34 -11.75
CA ALA A 165 -7.82 -11.44 -11.11
C ALA A 165 -6.44 -11.72 -11.73
N ALA A 166 -5.79 -10.69 -12.30
CA ALA A 166 -4.50 -10.84 -12.98
C ALA A 166 -3.34 -10.60 -12.02
N LEU A 167 -2.36 -11.49 -12.03
CA LEU A 167 -1.07 -11.27 -11.36
C LEU A 167 -0.04 -10.78 -12.38
N SER A 168 0.53 -9.60 -12.14
CA SER A 168 1.68 -9.07 -12.88
C SER A 168 2.94 -9.14 -12.02
N VAL A 169 4.05 -9.54 -12.63
CA VAL A 169 5.35 -9.71 -11.96
C VAL A 169 6.40 -8.91 -12.72
N ALA A 170 7.27 -8.20 -12.00
CA ALA A 170 8.31 -7.38 -12.61
C ALA A 170 9.60 -7.33 -11.81
N CYS A 171 10.74 -7.37 -12.49
CA CYS A 171 12.06 -7.41 -11.85
C CYS A 171 12.81 -6.06 -11.84
N ASN A 172 12.17 -5.00 -12.34
CA ASN A 172 12.77 -3.66 -12.47
C ASN A 172 12.43 -2.78 -11.26
N VAL A 173 12.58 -3.33 -10.06
CA VAL A 173 12.30 -2.62 -8.81
C VAL A 173 13.40 -1.62 -8.52
N PRO A 174 13.07 -0.36 -8.15
CA PRO A 174 14.07 0.61 -7.70
C PRO A 174 14.94 0.05 -6.57
N LYS A 175 16.22 0.42 -6.53
CA LYS A 175 17.21 -0.20 -5.65
C LYS A 175 16.77 -0.20 -4.17
N GLY A 176 16.27 0.92 -3.66
CA GLY A 176 15.85 1.01 -2.26
C GLY A 176 14.48 0.38 -1.94
N LEU A 177 13.78 -0.18 -2.94
CA LEU A 177 12.53 -0.93 -2.72
C LEU A 177 12.73 -2.45 -2.85
N ARG A 178 13.96 -2.92 -3.12
CA ARG A 178 14.22 -4.33 -3.42
C ARG A 178 13.90 -5.24 -2.25
N ASP A 179 14.19 -4.80 -1.03
CA ASP A 179 13.90 -5.58 0.18
C ASP A 179 12.53 -5.29 0.79
N GLY A 180 11.72 -4.45 0.14
CA GLY A 180 10.44 -4.00 0.68
C GLY A 180 10.35 -2.47 0.74
N PHE A 181 9.27 -1.99 1.32
CA PHE A 181 9.06 -0.58 1.66
C PHE A 181 8.61 -0.48 3.10
N ARG A 182 8.97 0.60 3.78
CA ARG A 182 8.56 0.88 5.16
C ARG A 182 7.05 1.09 5.27
N GLU A 183 6.53 1.97 4.44
CA GLU A 183 5.12 2.33 4.32
C GLU A 183 4.82 2.70 2.87
N ALA A 184 3.56 2.58 2.45
CA ALA A 184 3.15 3.06 1.14
C ALA A 184 1.76 3.70 1.18
N VAL A 185 1.65 4.89 0.59
CA VAL A 185 0.44 5.72 0.68
C VAL A 185 -0.13 5.96 -0.71
N ALA A 186 -1.41 5.66 -0.90
CA ALA A 186 -2.12 5.97 -2.14
C ALA A 186 -2.70 7.38 -2.07
N ALA A 187 -2.32 8.26 -2.99
CA ALA A 187 -2.85 9.62 -3.09
C ALA A 187 -2.82 10.09 -4.55
N GLY A 188 -3.84 10.85 -4.96
CA GLY A 188 -3.92 11.40 -6.33
C GLY A 188 -3.82 10.36 -7.46
N GLY A 189 -4.25 9.11 -7.24
CA GLY A 189 -4.16 8.04 -8.24
C GLY A 189 -2.77 7.44 -8.43
N ARG A 190 -1.84 7.71 -7.49
CA ARG A 190 -0.48 7.16 -7.45
C ARG A 190 -0.22 6.51 -6.10
N LEU A 191 0.75 5.61 -6.06
CA LEU A 191 1.25 5.00 -4.82
C LEU A 191 2.63 5.59 -4.50
N TYR A 192 2.82 6.03 -3.27
CA TYR A 192 4.08 6.60 -2.79
C TYR A 192 4.67 5.66 -1.74
N ALA A 193 5.70 4.91 -2.12
CA ALA A 193 6.36 3.92 -1.28
C ALA A 193 7.64 4.51 -0.67
N PHE A 194 7.75 4.45 0.65
CA PHE A 194 8.91 4.92 1.39
C PHE A 194 9.87 3.76 1.60
N GLU A 195 11.15 3.95 1.25
CA GLU A 195 12.16 2.91 1.38
C GLU A 195 12.25 2.40 2.82
N ASP A 196 12.37 1.08 2.99
CA ASP A 196 12.78 0.50 4.26
C ASP A 196 14.31 0.52 4.28
N VAL A 197 14.92 1.21 5.25
CA VAL A 197 16.37 1.40 5.26
C VAL A 197 17.03 0.10 5.72
N THR A 198 17.33 -0.82 4.79
CA THR A 198 18.04 -2.07 5.09
C THR A 198 19.49 -2.10 4.60
N GLU A 199 19.96 -1.07 3.88
CA GLU A 199 21.38 -1.01 3.50
C GLU A 199 22.24 -0.54 4.68
N LEU A 200 22.74 -1.50 5.47
CA LEU A 200 24.05 -1.42 6.09
C LEU A 200 25.07 -1.19 4.95
N HIS A 201 25.34 0.07 4.61
CA HIS A 201 26.47 0.42 3.76
C HIS A 201 27.76 0.14 4.54
N ASP A 202 28.31 -1.07 4.43
CA ASP A 202 29.73 -1.30 4.69
C ASP A 202 30.36 -2.11 3.56
N GLU A 203 30.85 -1.42 2.53
CA GLU A 203 31.87 -1.97 1.63
C GLU A 203 32.92 -0.94 1.20
N ARG A 204 33.05 0.19 1.91
CA ARG A 204 34.18 1.11 1.69
C ARG A 204 34.69 1.68 3.00
N GLY A 205 35.51 0.86 3.65
CA GLY A 205 36.77 1.30 4.21
C GLY A 205 36.64 2.07 5.51
N TRP A 206 37.29 1.52 6.53
CA TRP A 206 37.71 2.26 7.70
C TRP A 206 38.35 3.58 7.24
N GLU A 207 37.90 4.68 7.86
CA GLU A 207 38.24 6.10 7.62
C GLU A 207 37.34 6.84 6.62
N ILE A 208 36.29 7.51 7.13
CA ILE A 208 35.80 8.86 6.74
C ILE A 208 34.76 9.29 7.81
N GLU A 209 34.70 10.59 8.09
CA GLU A 209 33.80 11.37 8.97
C GLU A 209 32.41 10.78 9.25
N PRO A 210 31.75 11.09 10.40
CA PRO A 210 30.45 10.51 10.77
C PRO A 210 29.47 10.61 9.59
N LEU A 211 29.28 9.48 8.94
CA LEU A 211 28.47 9.34 7.73
C LEU A 211 27.09 9.87 8.07
N ARG A 212 26.61 10.87 7.30
CA ARG A 212 25.19 11.23 7.37
C ARG A 212 24.42 9.93 7.06
N PRO A 213 23.53 9.47 7.94
CA PRO A 213 22.70 8.33 7.60
C PRO A 213 21.95 8.69 6.32
N CYS A 214 22.02 7.83 5.30
CA CYS A 214 21.23 8.02 4.09
C CYS A 214 19.77 8.07 4.52
N PRO A 215 19.05 9.19 4.27
CA PRO A 215 17.74 9.37 4.87
C PRO A 215 16.66 8.47 4.29
N GLY A 216 16.96 7.52 3.40
CA GLY A 216 15.95 6.78 2.63
C GLY A 216 15.23 7.69 1.62
N GLY A 217 14.58 7.06 0.65
CA GLY A 217 13.86 7.71 -0.43
C GLY A 217 12.35 7.47 -0.40
N MET A 218 11.63 8.26 -1.19
CA MET A 218 10.23 8.00 -1.54
C MET A 218 10.14 7.76 -3.05
N HIS A 219 9.62 6.61 -3.44
CA HIS A 219 9.34 6.24 -4.82
C HIS A 219 7.87 6.39 -5.15
N CYS A 220 7.58 6.73 -6.40
CA CYS A 220 6.23 6.81 -6.90
C CYS A 220 5.94 5.64 -7.84
N MET A 221 4.75 5.05 -7.73
CA MET A 221 4.22 4.08 -8.68
C MET A 221 2.90 4.56 -9.26
N THR A 222 2.69 4.25 -10.54
CA THR A 222 1.39 4.43 -11.20
C THR A 222 1.03 3.21 -12.03
N THR A 223 -0.27 2.94 -12.13
CA THR A 223 -0.88 1.92 -12.98
C THR A 223 -1.55 2.51 -14.23
N ASP A 224 -1.54 3.85 -14.38
CA ASP A 224 -2.11 4.56 -15.51
C ASP A 224 -1.01 5.29 -16.29
N ARG A 225 -1.07 5.17 -17.63
CA ARG A 225 -0.19 5.90 -18.55
C ARG A 225 -0.91 7.10 -19.17
N GLY A 226 -1.99 7.57 -18.55
CA GLY A 226 -2.72 8.77 -18.92
C GLY A 226 -1.82 10.00 -19.02
N ARG A 227 -2.37 11.10 -19.56
CA ARG A 227 -1.66 12.37 -19.84
C ARG A 227 -0.85 12.88 -18.63
N ASP A 228 -1.31 12.61 -17.41
CA ASP A 228 -0.64 12.98 -16.15
C ASP A 228 0.73 12.30 -15.93
N ALA A 229 1.01 11.16 -16.57
CA ALA A 229 2.32 10.50 -16.50
C ALA A 229 3.38 11.22 -17.37
N ASP A 230 2.96 11.81 -18.49
CA ASP A 230 3.82 12.58 -19.41
C ASP A 230 4.11 14.01 -18.90
N GLU A 231 3.22 14.57 -18.06
CA GLU A 231 3.41 15.87 -17.39
C GLU A 231 4.13 15.75 -16.04
N SER A 232 4.50 14.54 -15.66
CA SER A 232 5.16 14.20 -14.39
C SER A 232 6.64 14.58 -14.37
N ARG A 233 7.18 15.04 -13.22
CA ARG A 233 8.64 15.20 -13.03
C ARG A 233 9.39 13.86 -12.97
N TRP A 234 8.66 12.77 -12.70
CA TRP A 234 9.24 11.47 -12.39
C TRP A 234 9.79 10.81 -13.65
N CYS A 235 11.02 10.32 -13.59
CA CYS A 235 11.57 9.43 -14.61
C CYS A 235 10.96 8.03 -14.42
N TRP A 236 10.14 7.56 -15.35
CA TRP A 236 9.41 6.29 -15.17
C TRP A 236 10.17 5.06 -15.71
N LEU A 237 10.24 4.00 -14.89
CA LEU A 237 10.73 2.67 -15.25
C LEU A 237 9.55 1.72 -15.50
N PRO A 238 9.25 1.37 -16.76
CA PRO A 238 8.19 0.43 -17.08
C PRO A 238 8.59 -1.01 -16.72
N PHE A 239 7.66 -1.81 -16.18
CA PHE A 239 7.94 -3.23 -15.92
C PHE A 239 8.33 -4.00 -17.19
N SER A 240 7.72 -3.62 -18.30
CA SER A 240 8.01 -4.10 -19.65
C SER A 240 7.48 -3.10 -20.67
N GLY A 241 7.86 -3.24 -21.94
CA GLY A 241 7.38 -2.36 -23.01
C GLY A 241 5.85 -2.28 -23.15
N SER A 242 5.13 -3.29 -22.63
CA SER A 242 3.66 -3.37 -22.63
C SER A 242 3.03 -3.23 -21.23
N SER A 243 3.83 -2.98 -20.19
CA SER A 243 3.31 -2.86 -18.82
C SER A 243 2.45 -1.60 -18.66
N ARG A 244 1.46 -1.71 -17.78
CA ARG A 244 0.68 -0.57 -17.27
C ARG A 244 1.19 -0.07 -15.92
N CYS A 245 2.12 -0.81 -15.29
CA CYS A 245 2.73 -0.46 -14.02
C CYS A 245 4.13 0.14 -14.23
N PHE A 246 4.39 1.26 -13.56
CA PHE A 246 5.63 2.03 -13.65
C PHE A 246 6.06 2.48 -12.26
N TRP A 247 7.33 2.28 -11.93
CA TRP A 247 7.99 2.91 -10.77
C TRP A 247 8.77 4.14 -11.21
N SER A 248 8.98 5.11 -10.31
CA SER A 248 10.00 6.13 -10.46
C SER A 248 11.39 5.48 -10.48
N ALA A 249 12.26 5.95 -11.35
CA ALA A 249 13.64 5.48 -11.44
C ALA A 249 14.46 5.91 -10.22
N ASP A 250 14.30 7.18 -9.86
CA ASP A 250 15.01 7.82 -8.79
C ASP A 250 14.02 8.18 -7.67
N PRO A 251 14.42 8.04 -6.39
CA PRO A 251 13.59 8.47 -5.28
C PRO A 251 13.58 9.99 -5.14
N GLU A 252 12.47 10.54 -4.68
CA GLU A 252 12.44 11.87 -4.06
C GLU A 252 12.93 11.77 -2.61
N SER A 253 13.63 12.78 -2.12
CA SER A 253 14.19 12.77 -0.76
C SER A 253 13.19 13.39 0.23
N PRO A 254 12.51 12.62 1.10
CA PRO A 254 11.69 13.19 2.15
C PRO A 254 12.55 13.98 3.17
N PRO A 255 12.01 15.03 3.82
CA PRO A 255 12.71 15.82 4.82
C PRO A 255 12.82 15.12 6.20
N PHE A 256 12.69 13.80 6.22
CA PHE A 256 12.73 12.92 7.39
C PHE A 256 13.21 11.53 6.97
N PHE A 257 13.62 10.72 7.94
CA PHE A 257 13.94 9.32 7.72
C PHE A 257 12.64 8.50 7.63
N PRO A 258 12.34 7.77 6.52
CA PRO A 258 11.22 6.83 6.42
C PRO A 258 11.08 5.89 7.61
N GLU A 259 12.18 5.36 8.11
CA GLU A 259 12.19 4.48 9.29
C GLU A 259 11.54 5.14 10.52
N ALA A 260 11.66 6.46 10.63
CA ALA A 260 11.10 7.23 11.73
C ALA A 260 9.64 7.64 11.53
N MET A 261 8.98 7.21 10.43
CA MET A 261 7.55 7.41 10.23
C MET A 261 6.75 6.71 11.32
N VAL A 262 5.82 7.46 11.91
CA VAL A 262 4.99 6.98 13.03
C VAL A 262 3.49 7.07 12.73
N ALA A 263 3.10 7.99 11.83
CA ALA A 263 1.73 8.12 11.37
C ALA A 263 1.69 8.75 9.98
N HIS A 264 0.68 8.39 9.19
CA HIS A 264 0.39 9.04 7.92
C HIS A 264 -1.10 9.12 7.64
N ALA A 265 -1.50 10.11 6.85
CA ALA A 265 -2.87 10.28 6.39
C ALA A 265 -2.90 10.92 5.01
N GLU A 266 -3.87 10.56 4.18
CA GLU A 266 -4.08 11.17 2.88
C GLU A 266 -5.32 12.08 2.86
N ALA A 267 -5.27 13.16 2.10
CA ALA A 267 -6.42 14.01 1.78
C ALA A 267 -6.37 14.40 0.29
N GLY A 268 -7.03 13.59 -0.55
CA GLY A 268 -7.08 13.79 -2.00
C GLY A 268 -5.70 13.70 -2.67
N ARG A 269 -5.05 14.85 -2.87
CA ARG A 269 -3.72 14.99 -3.50
C ARG A 269 -2.62 15.39 -2.50
N ALA A 270 -2.91 15.40 -1.21
CA ALA A 270 -1.92 15.66 -0.16
C ALA A 270 -1.70 14.41 0.68
N ILE A 271 -0.44 14.13 1.00
CA ILE A 271 -0.03 13.11 1.98
C ILE A 271 0.52 13.86 3.18
N PHE A 272 0.11 13.50 4.39
CA PHE A 272 0.68 14.00 5.63
C PHE A 272 1.41 12.87 6.33
N VAL A 273 2.60 13.17 6.85
CA VAL A 273 3.45 12.21 7.55
C VAL A 273 3.95 12.85 8.83
N SER A 274 3.72 12.17 9.95
CA SER A 274 4.45 12.45 11.19
C SER A 274 5.64 11.52 11.28
N ALA A 275 6.81 12.11 11.53
CA ALA A 275 8.06 11.37 11.72
C ALA A 275 8.74 11.82 13.02
N SER A 276 9.29 10.86 13.76
CA SER A 276 10.06 11.12 14.98
C SER A 276 11.44 11.66 14.63
N ALA A 277 11.86 12.76 15.23
CA ALA A 277 13.25 13.21 15.20
C ALA A 277 14.04 12.66 16.39
N PHE A 278 15.36 12.84 16.37
CA PHE A 278 16.22 12.58 17.53
C PHE A 278 15.65 13.28 18.79
N HIS A 279 15.65 12.60 19.94
CA HIS A 279 15.11 13.06 21.23
C HIS A 279 13.56 13.06 21.35
N ASN A 280 12.86 12.22 20.58
CA ASN A 280 11.39 12.06 20.63
C ASN A 280 10.59 13.31 20.23
N ASP A 281 11.19 14.24 19.49
CA ASP A 281 10.51 15.40 18.90
C ASP A 281 9.81 14.98 17.61
N VAL A 282 8.48 14.83 17.62
CA VAL A 282 7.72 14.43 16.43
C VAL A 282 7.31 15.65 15.62
N ARG A 283 7.57 15.61 14.32
CA ARG A 283 7.20 16.67 13.36
C ARG A 283 6.28 16.13 12.29
N THR A 284 5.40 16.99 11.81
CA THR A 284 4.50 16.65 10.69
C THR A 284 4.90 17.41 9.44
N PHE A 285 4.89 16.68 8.32
CA PHE A 285 5.19 17.16 6.98
C PHE A 285 4.01 16.84 6.06
N SER A 286 3.82 17.65 5.03
CA SER A 286 2.87 17.38 3.95
C SER A 286 3.61 17.28 2.62
N TYR A 287 3.21 16.35 1.77
CA TYR A 287 3.64 16.23 0.40
C TYR A 287 2.47 16.56 -0.53
N ASP A 288 2.67 17.52 -1.42
CA ASP A 288 1.71 17.87 -2.47
C ASP A 288 1.99 17.04 -3.72
N THR A 289 1.11 16.11 -4.07
CA THR A 289 1.32 15.20 -5.21
C THR A 289 1.19 15.87 -6.57
N ALA A 290 0.69 17.10 -6.64
CA ALA A 290 0.61 17.88 -7.88
C ALA A 290 1.85 18.74 -8.10
N ARG A 291 2.46 19.23 -7.02
CA ARG A 291 3.71 20.02 -7.07
C ARG A 291 4.97 19.17 -6.88
N ASP A 292 4.78 17.94 -6.43
CA ASP A 292 5.81 17.01 -5.99
C ASP A 292 6.80 17.65 -5.00
N ASP A 293 6.27 18.35 -3.99
CA ASP A 293 7.08 19.14 -3.04
C ASP A 293 6.69 18.84 -1.58
N TRP A 294 7.70 18.89 -0.71
CA TRP A 294 7.55 18.65 0.72
C TRP A 294 7.49 19.95 1.50
N THR A 295 6.55 20.01 2.44
CA THR A 295 6.36 21.18 3.29
C THR A 295 6.30 20.74 4.75
N ARG A 296 7.06 21.39 5.63
CA ARG A 296 6.93 21.19 7.08
C ARG A 296 5.65 21.87 7.55
N CYS A 297 4.78 21.13 8.24
CA CYS A 297 3.55 21.66 8.82
C CYS A 297 3.79 22.21 10.23
N GLY A 298 4.49 21.47 11.09
CA GLY A 298 4.76 21.94 12.47
C GLY A 298 5.45 20.91 13.37
N GLY A 299 5.77 21.35 14.59
CA GLY A 299 6.32 20.52 15.69
C GLY A 299 5.23 19.82 16.50
N TRP A 300 4.30 19.17 15.81
CA TRP A 300 3.21 18.40 16.40
C TRP A 300 3.06 17.08 15.61
N ALA A 301 2.48 16.08 16.26
CA ALA A 301 2.21 14.77 15.66
C ALA A 301 0.72 14.64 15.27
N LEU A 302 0.45 13.88 14.22
CA LEU A 302 -0.87 13.33 13.95
C LEU A 302 -1.27 12.42 15.13
N PRO A 303 -2.54 12.44 15.55
CA PRO A 303 -3.00 11.71 16.73
C PRO A 303 -3.27 10.22 16.46
N PHE A 304 -2.62 9.63 15.44
CA PHE A 304 -2.92 8.30 14.94
C PHE A 304 -1.73 7.34 15.06
N VAL A 305 -2.01 6.06 15.20
CA VAL A 305 -1.01 4.99 14.99
C VAL A 305 -1.11 4.51 13.55
N GLY A 306 0.01 4.52 12.81
CA GLY A 306 0.03 4.07 11.42
C GLY A 306 -0.84 4.96 10.52
N ARG A 307 -1.84 4.37 9.86
CA ARG A 307 -2.66 5.06 8.86
C ARG A 307 -3.94 5.66 9.45
N ALA A 308 -4.32 6.84 8.96
CA ALA A 308 -5.68 7.37 9.07
C ALA A 308 -6.26 7.69 7.68
N GLY A 309 -7.53 7.35 7.47
CA GLY A 309 -8.25 7.59 6.21
C GLY A 309 -9.12 8.83 6.29
N TYR A 310 -9.25 9.56 5.19
CA TYR A 310 -10.19 10.69 5.10
C TYR A 310 -11.63 10.21 4.95
N ASP A 311 -12.50 10.66 5.85
CA ASP A 311 -13.94 10.47 5.83
C ASP A 311 -14.62 11.77 5.39
N ALA A 312 -15.25 11.74 4.22
CA ALA A 312 -15.85 12.92 3.62
C ALA A 312 -17.14 13.37 4.33
N GLU A 313 -17.81 12.49 5.07
CA GLU A 313 -19.01 12.86 5.84
C GLU A 313 -18.64 13.63 7.11
N LEU A 314 -17.50 13.27 7.70
CA LEU A 314 -16.94 13.95 8.87
C LEU A 314 -16.05 15.14 8.51
N ASP A 315 -15.66 15.26 7.23
CA ASP A 315 -14.66 16.20 6.73
C ASP A 315 -13.37 16.20 7.56
N ALA A 316 -12.90 14.98 7.85
CA ALA A 316 -11.80 14.75 8.78
C ALA A 316 -11.13 13.40 8.52
N TRP A 317 -9.91 13.25 9.03
CA TRP A 317 -9.26 11.95 9.12
C TRP A 317 -9.79 11.16 10.29
N VAL A 318 -10.01 9.86 10.07
CA VAL A 318 -10.40 8.89 11.08
C VAL A 318 -9.30 7.84 11.17
N GLY A 319 -8.83 7.56 12.39
CA GLY A 319 -7.76 6.59 12.64
C GLY A 319 -7.79 6.07 14.07
N LEU A 320 -6.96 5.06 14.37
CA LEU A 320 -6.77 4.57 15.73
C LEU A 320 -5.95 5.59 16.53
N HIS A 321 -6.45 5.99 17.69
CA HIS A 321 -5.84 7.03 18.51
C HIS A 321 -4.49 6.58 19.07
N ARG A 322 -3.48 7.45 18.94
CA ARG A 322 -2.13 7.20 19.44
C ARG A 322 -1.95 7.67 20.88
N LYS A 323 -1.44 6.78 21.72
CA LYS A 323 -0.98 7.06 23.08
C LYS A 323 0.45 6.54 23.27
N GLY A 324 1.42 7.44 23.16
CA GLY A 324 2.84 7.06 23.17
C GLY A 324 3.26 6.47 21.83
N TYR A 325 3.72 5.22 21.81
CA TYR A 325 4.06 4.49 20.58
C TYR A 325 2.98 3.49 20.15
N ASP A 326 1.90 3.37 20.91
CA ASP A 326 0.86 2.36 20.72
C ASP A 326 -0.53 3.01 20.67
N THR A 327 -1.57 2.21 20.38
CA THR A 327 -2.97 2.61 20.42
C THR A 327 -3.56 2.39 21.80
N ASP A 328 -4.45 3.27 22.25
CA ASP A 328 -5.26 3.04 23.45
C ASP A 328 -6.62 2.39 23.16
N GLY A 329 -6.82 1.96 21.91
CA GLY A 329 -8.00 1.27 21.43
C GLY A 329 -9.16 2.19 21.03
N HIS A 330 -9.02 3.51 21.15
CA HIS A 330 -10.08 4.45 20.76
C HIS A 330 -9.90 4.91 19.31
N LEU A 331 -10.99 5.38 18.70
CA LEU A 331 -10.92 6.14 17.46
C LEU A 331 -10.53 7.59 17.76
N CYS A 332 -9.80 8.20 16.82
CA CYS A 332 -9.57 9.62 16.78
C CYS A 332 -10.12 10.19 15.48
N VAL A 333 -10.72 11.37 15.55
CA VAL A 333 -11.07 12.19 14.38
C VAL A 333 -10.28 13.48 14.42
N CYS A 334 -9.51 13.73 13.38
CA CYS A 334 -8.62 14.88 13.27
C CYS A 334 -8.97 15.69 12.02
N ARG A 335 -9.23 16.99 12.18
CA ARG A 335 -9.46 17.87 11.03
C ARG A 335 -8.23 17.95 10.16
N VAL A 336 -8.43 17.98 8.84
CA VAL A 336 -7.34 18.17 7.88
C VAL A 336 -6.69 19.54 8.13
N PRO A 337 -5.39 19.60 8.48
CA PRO A 337 -4.68 20.86 8.63
C PRO A 337 -4.68 21.60 7.30
N VAL A 338 -4.83 22.93 7.36
CA VAL A 338 -4.60 23.79 6.20
C VAL A 338 -3.18 24.33 6.31
N PRO A 339 -2.22 23.87 5.48
CA PRO A 339 -0.86 24.39 5.52
C PRO A 339 -0.90 25.90 5.25
N THR A 340 -0.25 26.67 6.12
CA THR A 340 -0.14 28.12 5.93
C THR A 340 1.18 28.47 5.28
N SER A 341 1.27 29.65 4.66
CA SER A 341 2.53 30.14 4.06
C SER A 341 3.66 30.34 5.09
N ASP A 342 3.32 30.36 6.38
CA ASP A 342 4.27 30.43 7.49
C ASP A 342 4.47 29.01 8.06
N LEU A 343 5.52 28.34 7.59
CA LEU A 343 5.78 26.91 7.75
C LEU A 343 5.98 26.46 9.21
N ASP A 344 6.31 27.39 10.11
CA ASP A 344 6.49 27.11 11.54
C ASP A 344 5.25 27.47 12.39
N ARG A 345 4.16 27.95 11.76
CA ARG A 345 2.94 28.41 12.45
C ARG A 345 1.67 27.69 12.02
N THR A 346 1.74 26.61 11.23
CA THR A 346 0.51 25.83 10.96
C THR A 346 -0.01 25.32 12.30
N PRO A 347 -1.22 25.76 12.72
CA PRO A 347 -1.75 25.38 14.01
C PRO A 347 -1.94 23.86 14.06
N GLN A 348 -1.68 23.28 15.22
CA GLN A 348 -1.99 21.89 15.48
C GLN A 348 -3.48 21.63 15.14
N PRO A 349 -3.78 20.58 14.36
CA PRO A 349 -5.14 20.30 13.98
C PRO A 349 -5.98 19.98 15.22
N GLN A 350 -7.24 20.42 15.21
CA GLN A 350 -8.19 20.02 16.25
C GLN A 350 -8.56 18.55 16.03
N TRP A 351 -8.48 17.78 17.09
CA TRP A 351 -8.94 16.40 17.09
C TRP A 351 -9.82 16.07 18.29
N LYS A 352 -10.62 15.01 18.13
CA LYS A 352 -11.47 14.44 19.17
C LYS A 352 -11.21 12.95 19.25
N ILE A 353 -11.22 12.43 20.47
CA ILE A 353 -11.09 10.99 20.74
C ILE A 353 -12.50 10.47 21.04
N GLY A 354 -12.86 9.34 20.46
CA GLY A 354 -14.10 8.65 20.78
C GLY A 354 -14.11 8.20 22.24
N GLY A 355 -15.26 8.29 22.90
CA GLY A 355 -15.39 7.86 24.30
C GLY A 355 -15.36 6.34 24.46
N GLU A 356 -15.61 5.59 23.38
CA GLU A 356 -15.69 4.15 23.37
C GLU A 356 -14.43 3.53 22.75
N LYS A 357 -13.92 2.45 23.35
CA LYS A 357 -12.90 1.60 22.73
C LYS A 357 -13.53 0.81 21.59
N VAL A 358 -12.85 0.77 20.45
CA VAL A 358 -13.21 -0.08 19.31
C VAL A 358 -12.40 -1.37 19.28
N ILE A 359 -11.17 -1.35 19.77
CA ILE A 359 -10.38 -2.57 20.04
C ILE A 359 -10.83 -3.08 21.40
N LEU A 360 -11.51 -4.23 21.39
CA LEU A 360 -12.12 -4.81 22.57
C LEU A 360 -11.17 -5.78 23.28
N GLU A 361 -11.34 -5.88 24.59
CA GLU A 361 -10.62 -6.87 25.39
C GLU A 361 -11.34 -8.22 25.25
N HIS A 362 -10.60 -9.24 24.84
CA HIS A 362 -11.09 -10.59 24.66
C HIS A 362 -10.53 -11.50 25.77
N PRO A 363 -11.37 -12.13 26.62
CA PRO A 363 -10.88 -13.04 27.66
C PRO A 363 -10.06 -14.17 27.04
N ASP A 364 -8.92 -14.53 27.63
CA ASP A 364 -7.98 -15.56 27.14
C ASP A 364 -7.29 -15.24 25.80
N TRP A 365 -7.45 -14.01 25.27
CA TRP A 365 -6.83 -13.57 24.03
C TRP A 365 -6.06 -12.26 24.21
N ARG A 366 -4.93 -12.13 23.53
CA ARG A 366 -4.10 -10.93 23.49
C ARG A 366 -4.15 -10.32 22.10
N HIS A 367 -4.25 -9.00 22.06
CA HIS A 367 -4.16 -8.25 20.82
C HIS A 367 -2.76 -8.40 20.20
N VAL A 368 -2.69 -8.65 18.88
CA VAL A 368 -1.45 -8.69 18.09
C VAL A 368 -1.33 -7.41 17.29
N ASP A 369 -2.29 -7.14 16.43
CA ASP A 369 -2.36 -5.93 15.63
C ASP A 369 -3.79 -5.61 15.16
N ALA A 370 -3.98 -4.38 14.68
CA ALA A 370 -5.22 -3.88 14.12
C ALA A 370 -4.97 -3.02 12.87
N LYS A 371 -5.90 -3.12 11.91
CA LYS A 371 -6.01 -2.17 10.80
C LYS A 371 -7.43 -1.60 10.72
N LEU A 372 -7.52 -0.27 10.63
CA LEU A 372 -8.77 0.43 10.36
C LEU A 372 -8.86 0.74 8.87
N VAL A 373 -9.94 0.30 8.23
CA VAL A 373 -10.20 0.46 6.80
C VAL A 373 -11.46 1.30 6.60
N HIS A 374 -11.32 2.42 5.90
CA HIS A 374 -12.46 3.25 5.52
C HIS A 374 -13.19 2.64 4.31
N MET A 375 -14.49 2.41 4.42
CA MET A 375 -15.29 1.69 3.42
C MET A 375 -15.98 2.59 2.38
N ALA A 376 -15.71 3.91 2.38
CA ALA A 376 -16.24 4.94 1.46
C ALA A 376 -17.77 5.09 1.37
N GLU A 377 -18.56 4.09 1.78
CA GLU A 377 -20.01 4.13 1.86
C GLU A 377 -20.43 4.66 3.23
N ARG A 378 -21.09 5.83 3.27
CA ARG A 378 -21.83 6.34 4.43
C ARG A 378 -21.03 6.42 5.75
N GLY A 379 -19.74 6.76 5.72
CA GLY A 379 -18.91 6.83 6.92
C GLY A 379 -18.74 5.48 7.63
N GLN A 380 -18.86 4.37 6.89
CA GLN A 380 -18.58 3.03 7.41
C GLN A 380 -17.08 2.76 7.47
N HIS A 381 -16.67 2.13 8.56
CA HIS A 381 -15.31 1.70 8.81
C HIS A 381 -15.31 0.21 9.18
N CYS A 382 -14.24 -0.46 8.82
CA CYS A 382 -13.97 -1.84 9.17
C CYS A 382 -12.70 -1.90 10.01
N LEU A 383 -12.80 -2.44 11.20
CA LEU A 383 -11.67 -2.79 12.04
C LEU A 383 -11.35 -4.26 11.84
N VAL A 384 -10.11 -4.55 11.45
CA VAL A 384 -9.57 -5.91 11.31
C VAL A 384 -8.54 -6.09 12.41
N GLU A 385 -8.85 -6.95 13.37
CA GLU A 385 -8.00 -7.24 14.53
C GLU A 385 -7.49 -8.66 14.45
N ARG A 386 -6.22 -8.85 14.78
CA ARG A 386 -5.65 -10.17 14.98
C ARG A 386 -5.37 -10.39 16.45
N LEU A 387 -5.83 -11.52 16.95
CA LEU A 387 -5.70 -11.92 18.34
C LEU A 387 -4.90 -13.22 18.40
N ARG A 388 -4.14 -13.39 19.48
CA ARG A 388 -3.45 -14.65 19.81
C ARG A 388 -3.92 -15.17 21.16
N ARG A 389 -3.91 -16.48 21.34
CA ARG A 389 -4.30 -17.10 22.60
C ARG A 389 -3.33 -16.72 23.72
N GLU A 390 -3.85 -16.47 24.91
CA GLU A 390 -3.01 -16.22 26.08
C GLU A 390 -2.23 -17.48 26.47
N GLY A 391 -0.94 -17.31 26.80
CA GLY A 391 -0.04 -18.39 27.19
C GLY A 391 0.85 -18.93 26.06
N THR A 392 0.64 -18.52 24.81
CA THR A 392 1.56 -18.82 23.69
C THR A 392 2.74 -17.84 23.66
N ASP A 393 3.90 -18.25 23.14
CA ASP A 393 5.05 -17.36 22.93
C ASP A 393 4.78 -16.39 21.78
N GLU A 394 5.27 -15.15 21.86
CA GLU A 394 5.06 -14.13 20.83
C GLU A 394 5.75 -14.49 19.50
N LYS A 395 6.88 -15.19 19.60
CA LYS A 395 7.74 -15.59 18.48
C LYS A 395 7.38 -16.94 17.89
N GLU A 396 6.48 -17.67 18.54
CA GLU A 396 6.06 -18.99 18.08
C GLU A 396 5.15 -18.86 16.86
N SER A 397 5.43 -19.66 15.83
CA SER A 397 4.49 -19.86 14.73
C SER A 397 3.29 -20.63 15.25
N LEU A 398 2.08 -20.17 14.91
CA LEU A 398 0.80 -20.74 15.31
C LEU A 398 0.12 -21.37 14.07
N PRO A 399 0.53 -22.58 13.64
CA PRO A 399 0.04 -23.19 12.40
C PRO A 399 -1.39 -23.71 12.53
N ASP A 400 -1.86 -24.03 13.74
CA ASP A 400 -3.04 -24.87 13.95
C ASP A 400 -4.38 -24.10 13.96
N GLY A 401 -4.38 -22.79 13.67
CA GLY A 401 -5.61 -21.99 13.49
C GLY A 401 -6.45 -21.75 14.75
N ASP A 402 -6.29 -22.58 15.77
CA ASP A 402 -7.03 -22.52 17.04
C ASP A 402 -6.38 -21.57 18.07
N GLU A 403 -5.18 -21.07 17.78
CA GLU A 403 -4.40 -20.19 18.67
C GLU A 403 -4.30 -18.75 18.15
N CYS A 404 -4.83 -18.47 16.96
CA CYS A 404 -4.89 -17.13 16.39
C CYS A 404 -6.24 -16.88 15.72
N LEU A 405 -6.82 -15.70 15.99
CA LEU A 405 -8.11 -15.28 15.46
C LEU A 405 -7.96 -13.99 14.66
N LEU A 406 -8.77 -13.88 13.61
CA LEU A 406 -9.03 -12.64 12.90
C LEU A 406 -10.46 -12.20 13.22
N VAL A 407 -10.61 -11.06 13.89
CA VAL A 407 -11.90 -10.44 14.18
C VAL A 407 -12.09 -9.27 13.22
N VAL A 408 -13.20 -9.29 12.48
CA VAL A 408 -13.56 -8.26 11.51
C VAL A 408 -14.84 -7.60 12.00
N THR A 409 -14.72 -6.35 12.44
CA THR A 409 -15.82 -5.56 12.99
C THR A 409 -16.12 -4.37 12.10
N THR A 410 -17.35 -4.26 11.60
CA THR A 410 -17.82 -3.06 10.90
C THR A 410 -18.69 -2.20 11.76
N PHE A 411 -18.57 -0.89 11.59
CA PHE A 411 -19.39 0.10 12.28
C PHE A 411 -19.43 1.40 11.49
N GLN A 412 -20.45 2.22 11.75
CA GLN A 412 -20.51 3.58 11.25
C GLN A 412 -19.94 4.53 12.30
N VAL A 413 -19.16 5.51 11.86
CA VAL A 413 -18.63 6.58 12.72
C VAL A 413 -19.40 7.86 12.44
N LYS A 414 -19.93 8.51 13.49
CA LYS A 414 -20.68 9.77 13.35
C LYS A 414 -20.48 10.68 14.57
N TYR A 415 -20.85 11.95 14.41
CA TYR A 415 -21.05 12.82 15.56
C TYR A 415 -22.41 12.54 16.21
N GLY A 416 -22.42 12.35 17.52
CA GLY A 416 -23.65 12.31 18.33
C GLY A 416 -24.25 13.70 18.51
N ASP A 417 -25.41 13.78 19.16
CA ASP A 417 -26.14 15.04 19.36
C ASP A 417 -25.33 16.07 20.18
N ASP A 418 -24.51 15.59 21.11
CA ASP A 418 -23.60 16.41 21.93
C ASP A 418 -22.28 16.75 21.21
N GLY A 419 -22.15 16.37 19.93
CA GLY A 419 -20.95 16.59 19.11
C GLY A 419 -19.77 15.70 19.48
N GLU A 420 -19.99 14.68 20.29
CA GLU A 420 -19.06 13.62 20.62
C GLU A 420 -18.94 12.60 19.49
N LEU A 421 -17.81 11.91 19.41
CA LEU A 421 -17.61 10.88 18.40
C LEU A 421 -18.20 9.57 18.90
N VAL A 422 -19.20 9.06 18.19
CA VAL A 422 -19.88 7.80 18.53
C VAL A 422 -19.75 6.81 17.38
N THR A 423 -19.69 5.53 17.74
CA THR A 423 -19.90 4.46 16.78
C THR A 423 -21.33 3.95 16.91
N SER A 424 -21.97 3.64 15.79
CA SER A 424 -23.35 3.15 15.80
C SER A 424 -23.40 1.69 16.26
N ALA A 425 -23.66 1.47 17.56
CA ALA A 425 -23.76 0.12 18.14
C ALA A 425 -24.83 -0.74 17.44
N ASP A 426 -25.93 -0.13 16.99
CA ASP A 426 -27.02 -0.75 16.23
C ASP A 426 -26.61 -1.25 14.83
N ARG A 427 -25.41 -0.91 14.36
CA ARG A 427 -24.84 -1.34 13.07
C ARG A 427 -23.45 -1.94 13.23
N ARG A 428 -23.14 -2.46 14.42
CA ARG A 428 -21.91 -3.22 14.66
C ARG A 428 -22.10 -4.66 14.24
N TYR A 429 -21.32 -5.09 13.26
CA TYR A 429 -21.29 -6.49 12.85
C TYR A 429 -19.87 -7.02 12.99
N ALA A 430 -19.69 -8.04 13.82
CA ALA A 430 -18.42 -8.71 14.01
C ALA A 430 -18.45 -10.12 13.41
N ARG A 431 -17.33 -10.53 12.82
CA ARG A 431 -17.10 -11.93 12.41
C ARG A 431 -15.71 -12.35 12.85
N THR A 432 -15.64 -13.54 13.42
CA THR A 432 -14.40 -14.13 13.90
C THR A 432 -14.01 -15.30 13.01
N TYR A 433 -12.74 -15.35 12.61
CA TYR A 433 -12.16 -16.42 11.81
C TYR A 433 -10.94 -17.02 12.52
N LYS A 434 -10.82 -18.34 12.47
CA LYS A 434 -9.60 -19.08 12.85
C LYS A 434 -8.56 -18.89 11.76
N VAL A 435 -7.36 -18.46 12.14
CA VAL A 435 -6.26 -18.17 11.20
C VAL A 435 -4.95 -18.72 11.74
N SER A 436 -4.05 -19.12 10.84
CA SER A 436 -2.68 -19.47 11.19
C SER A 436 -1.80 -18.22 11.15
N ARG A 437 -0.66 -18.27 11.84
CA ARG A 437 0.36 -17.21 11.82
C ARG A 437 1.74 -17.83 11.80
N TYR A 438 2.59 -17.43 10.87
CA TYR A 438 3.93 -17.99 10.70
C TYR A 438 5.07 -17.00 10.95
N ARG A 439 4.78 -15.70 10.97
CA ARG A 439 5.76 -14.62 11.10
C ARG A 439 5.38 -13.68 12.24
N ASP A 440 6.34 -13.37 13.10
CA ASP A 440 6.13 -12.48 14.23
C ASP A 440 6.17 -10.99 13.85
N ASP A 441 6.92 -10.68 12.78
CA ASP A 441 7.17 -9.36 12.22
C ASP A 441 6.18 -8.91 11.13
N PHE A 442 5.32 -9.81 10.64
CA PHE A 442 4.29 -9.48 9.67
C PHE A 442 3.08 -8.84 10.36
N GLU A 443 2.69 -7.65 9.89
CA GLU A 443 1.41 -7.02 10.25
C GLU A 443 0.32 -7.35 9.22
N VAL A 444 -0.89 -7.64 9.69
CA VAL A 444 -2.03 -7.88 8.79
C VAL A 444 -2.25 -6.68 7.86
N ALA A 445 -2.49 -6.94 6.57
CA ALA A 445 -2.87 -5.89 5.63
C ALA A 445 -4.35 -6.04 5.25
N ALA A 446 -5.08 -4.93 5.18
CA ALA A 446 -6.49 -4.92 4.87
C ALA A 446 -6.87 -3.75 3.97
N PHE A 447 -7.67 -4.02 2.94
CA PHE A 447 -8.04 -3.07 1.90
C PHE A 447 -9.51 -3.22 1.52
N TRP A 448 -10.23 -2.10 1.39
CA TRP A 448 -11.57 -2.08 0.83
C TRP A 448 -11.49 -1.69 -0.65
N ILE A 449 -11.65 -2.68 -1.52
CA ILE A 449 -11.41 -2.57 -2.97
C ILE A 449 -12.64 -2.98 -3.76
#